data_AF-Q39SK4-F1
#
_entry.id   AF-Q39SK4-F1
#
_cell.length_a   1.000
_cell.length_b   1.000
_cell.length_c   1.000
_cell.angle_alpha   90.00
_cell.angle_beta   90.00
_cell.angle_gamma   90.00
#
_symmetry.space_group_name_H-M   'P 1'
#
loop_
_entity.id
_entity.type
_entity.pdbx_description
1 polymer ?
#
loop_
_entity_poly.entity_id
_entity_poly.type
_entity_poly.pdbx_seq_one_letter_code
_entity_poly.pdbx_strand_id
1 'polypeptide(L)'
;MFGLFRKKVGEPIEFGSTDAAFDYACRNLENRILLEAVIPALVEERRGMSPEGEQLFFIRLANREGGKVIEACTLKESLRHPAVGDLVGYRVVKVEPELPEPFDLLGFIACRLQPVYVPGRGWRIAESFVPDNIKPTLRM
;
A
#
# COMPACT_ATOMS: atom_id res chain seq x y z
N MET A 1 -25.38 1.86 28.12
CA MET A 1 -24.54 3.08 28.14
C MET A 1 -23.24 2.73 27.42
N PHE A 2 -23.18 2.93 26.09
CA PHE A 2 -22.05 2.47 25.27
C PHE A 2 -20.94 3.53 25.29
N GLY A 3 -19.87 3.24 26.03
CA GLY A 3 -18.67 4.07 26.06
C GLY A 3 -18.00 4.06 24.69
N LEU A 4 -18.09 5.18 23.98
CA LEU A 4 -17.40 5.42 22.73
C LEU A 4 -15.88 5.40 23.00
N PHE A 5 -15.22 4.27 22.78
CA PHE A 5 -13.77 4.15 22.86
C PHE A 5 -13.13 5.04 21.77
N ARG A 6 -12.92 6.33 22.07
CA ARG A 6 -12.06 7.19 21.24
C ARG A 6 -10.65 6.61 21.30
N LYS A 7 -10.25 5.88 20.26
CA LYS A 7 -8.85 5.49 20.02
C LYS A 7 -7.98 6.74 20.19
N LYS A 8 -7.05 6.73 21.15
CA LYS A 8 -6.08 7.82 21.31
C LYS A 8 -5.25 7.87 20.02
N VAL A 9 -5.45 8.93 19.25
CA VAL A 9 -4.61 9.24 18.09
C VAL A 9 -3.27 9.70 18.67
N GLY A 10 -2.20 8.98 18.32
CA GLY A 10 -0.85 9.35 18.75
C GLY A 10 -0.31 10.54 17.96
N GLU A 11 0.82 11.09 18.42
CA GLU A 11 1.54 12.10 17.65
C GLU A 11 2.07 11.52 16.33
N PRO A 12 2.07 12.31 15.23
CA PRO A 12 2.66 11.87 13.96
C PRO A 12 4.15 11.53 14.12
N ILE A 13 4.55 10.42 13.53
CA ILE A 13 5.96 10.01 13.39
C ILE A 13 6.39 10.37 11.97
N GLU A 14 7.33 11.30 11.85
CA GLU A 14 7.89 11.73 10.57
C GLU A 14 9.24 11.06 10.34
N PHE A 15 9.44 10.52 9.14
CA PHE A 15 10.68 9.84 8.76
C PHE A 15 11.46 10.69 7.76
N GLY A 16 12.79 10.72 7.91
CA GLY A 16 13.68 11.49 7.02
C GLY A 16 13.81 10.92 5.59
N SER A 17 13.33 9.70 5.35
CA SER A 17 13.36 9.04 4.04
C SER A 17 12.23 8.02 3.89
N THR A 18 11.90 7.67 2.64
CA THR A 18 10.94 6.60 2.32
C THR A 18 11.44 5.24 2.79
N ASP A 19 12.74 4.97 2.69
CA ASP A 19 13.36 3.74 3.21
C ASP A 19 13.19 3.60 4.72
N ALA A 20 13.41 4.67 5.50
CA ALA A 20 13.23 4.62 6.95
C ALA A 20 11.75 4.40 7.34
N ALA A 21 10.83 4.99 6.58
CA ALA A 21 9.40 4.74 6.74
C ALA A 21 9.02 3.29 6.41
N PHE A 22 9.59 2.72 5.35
CA PHE A 22 9.39 1.33 4.96
C PHE A 22 9.94 0.36 6.01
N ASP A 23 11.15 0.60 6.51
CA ASP A 23 11.77 -0.19 7.59
C ASP A 23 10.93 -0.15 8.87
N TYR A 24 10.40 1.03 9.22
CA TYR A 24 9.47 1.17 10.33
C TYR A 24 8.21 0.33 10.12
N ALA A 25 7.64 0.36 8.91
CA ALA A 25 6.47 -0.44 8.56
C ALA A 25 6.74 -1.93 8.78
N CYS A 26 7.88 -2.45 8.31
CA CYS A 26 8.25 -3.86 8.43
C CYS A 26 8.42 -4.29 9.90
N ARG A 27 9.06 -3.45 10.72
CA ARG A 27 9.43 -3.80 12.11
C ARG A 27 8.30 -3.60 13.13
N ASN A 28 7.46 -2.59 12.92
CA ASN A 28 6.54 -2.11 13.97
C ASN A 28 5.07 -2.35 13.66
N LEU A 29 4.71 -2.58 12.40
CA LEU A 29 3.31 -2.80 12.00
C LEU A 29 3.08 -4.29 11.75
N GLU A 30 1.87 -4.77 12.07
CA GLU A 30 1.54 -6.17 11.80
C GLU A 30 1.47 -6.48 10.30
N ASN A 31 1.09 -5.49 9.48
CA ASN A 31 0.92 -5.58 8.02
C ASN A 31 0.25 -6.89 7.58
N ARG A 32 -0.79 -7.31 8.31
CA ARG A 32 -1.53 -8.52 7.96
C ARG A 32 -2.14 -8.36 6.58
N ILE A 33 -1.93 -9.35 5.73
CA ILE A 33 -2.55 -9.45 4.43
C ILE A 33 -4.01 -9.82 4.65
N LEU A 34 -4.86 -8.79 4.74
CA LEU A 34 -6.30 -8.90 4.88
C LEU A 34 -6.98 -8.28 3.66
N LEU A 35 -8.19 -8.73 3.36
CA LEU A 35 -9.00 -8.15 2.29
C LEU A 35 -9.15 -6.63 2.51
N GLU A 36 -8.98 -5.85 1.44
CA GLU A 36 -9.00 -4.38 1.41
C GLU A 36 -7.93 -3.67 2.25
N ALA A 37 -7.01 -4.42 2.88
CA ALA A 37 -5.90 -3.83 3.60
C ALA A 37 -5.01 -3.01 2.64
N VAL A 38 -4.54 -1.86 3.12
CA VAL A 38 -3.53 -1.06 2.44
C VAL A 38 -2.22 -1.28 3.15
N ILE A 39 -1.33 -2.04 2.50
CA ILE A 39 -0.03 -2.41 3.03
C ILE A 39 1.03 -1.49 2.41
N PRO A 40 1.92 -0.89 3.21
CA PRO A 40 3.02 -0.09 2.67
C PRO A 40 3.96 -0.95 1.81
N ALA A 41 4.45 -0.39 0.71
CA ALA A 41 5.45 -1.02 -0.13
C ALA A 41 6.42 0.03 -0.68
N LEU A 42 7.65 -0.38 -0.99
CA LEU A 42 8.62 0.45 -1.70
C LEU A 42 8.63 0.07 -3.18
N VAL A 43 8.63 1.06 -4.07
CA VAL A 43 8.74 0.80 -5.52
C VAL A 43 10.20 0.58 -5.90
N GLU A 44 10.52 -0.62 -6.37
CA GLU A 44 11.90 -1.04 -6.70
C GLU A 44 12.20 -0.82 -8.19
N GLU A 45 11.27 -1.19 -9.07
CA GLU A 45 11.49 -1.15 -10.52
C GLU A 45 10.18 -0.84 -11.28
N ARG A 46 10.28 -0.09 -12.38
CA ARG A 46 9.19 0.06 -13.36
C ARG A 46 9.37 -0.94 -14.50
N ARG A 47 8.37 -1.78 -14.76
CA ARG A 47 8.42 -2.86 -15.77
C ARG A 47 7.84 -2.46 -17.13
N GLY A 48 6.90 -1.53 -17.14
CA GLY A 48 6.29 -1.04 -18.38
C GLY A 48 4.78 -0.96 -18.27
N MET A 49 4.08 -1.32 -19.34
CA MET A 49 2.63 -1.32 -19.43
C MET A 49 2.14 -2.70 -19.86
N SER A 50 1.06 -3.17 -19.26
CA SER A 50 0.38 -4.40 -19.67
C SER A 50 -0.32 -4.19 -21.02
N PRO A 51 -0.72 -5.27 -21.72
CA PRO A 51 -1.58 -5.17 -22.90
C PRO A 51 -2.94 -4.50 -22.64
N GLU A 52 -3.42 -4.51 -21.40
CA GLU A 52 -4.71 -3.94 -21.00
C GLU A 52 -4.61 -2.46 -20.56
N GLY A 53 -3.39 -1.93 -20.46
CA GLY A 53 -3.10 -0.53 -20.17
C GLY A 53 -2.77 -0.22 -18.70
N GLU A 54 -2.59 -1.24 -17.85
CA GLU A 54 -2.06 -1.03 -16.50
C GLU A 54 -0.56 -0.77 -16.53
N GLN A 55 -0.07 0.07 -15.61
CA GLN A 55 1.37 0.24 -15.42
C GLN A 55 1.90 -0.79 -14.43
N LEU A 56 2.96 -1.49 -14.81
CA LEU A 56 3.54 -2.62 -14.07
C LEU A 56 4.83 -2.22 -13.34
N PHE A 57 4.98 -2.71 -12.11
CA PHE A 57 6.09 -2.40 -11.22
C PHE A 57 6.52 -3.64 -10.41
N PHE A 58 7.80 -3.71 -10.05
CA PHE A 58 8.19 -4.49 -8.88
C PHE A 58 8.13 -3.60 -7.65
N ILE A 59 7.44 -4.10 -6.62
CA ILE A 59 7.35 -3.46 -5.33
C ILE A 59 7.82 -4.41 -4.24
N ARG A 60 8.48 -3.89 -3.22
CA ARG A 60 8.79 -4.65 -2.01
C ARG A 60 7.70 -4.36 -0.98
N LEU A 61 6.79 -5.30 -0.79
CA LEU A 61 5.65 -5.21 0.12
C LEU A 61 6.10 -5.41 1.56
N ALA A 62 5.75 -4.50 2.47
CA ALA A 62 6.20 -4.56 3.86
C ALA A 62 5.63 -5.78 4.61
N ASN A 63 6.51 -6.56 5.23
CA ASN A 63 6.17 -7.66 6.12
C ASN A 63 7.20 -7.73 7.27
N ARG A 64 7.03 -8.65 8.23
CA ARG A 64 7.93 -8.78 9.38
C ARG A 64 9.34 -9.29 9.04
N GLU A 65 9.54 -9.80 7.84
CA GLU A 65 10.82 -10.35 7.35
C GLU A 65 11.67 -9.28 6.62
N GLY A 66 11.21 -8.02 6.59
CA GLY A 66 11.89 -6.92 5.89
C GLY A 66 11.36 -6.66 4.48
N GLY A 67 10.29 -7.34 4.10
CA GLY A 67 9.53 -7.16 2.88
C GLY A 67 9.66 -8.31 1.88
N LYS A 68 8.64 -8.45 1.02
CA LYS A 68 8.60 -9.43 -0.07
C LYS A 68 8.44 -8.71 -1.40
N VAL A 69 9.31 -8.99 -2.37
CA VAL A 69 9.18 -8.43 -3.72
C VAL A 69 8.07 -9.15 -4.46
N ILE A 70 7.14 -8.37 -5.00
CA ILE A 70 6.04 -8.85 -5.84
C ILE A 70 5.91 -7.97 -7.08
N GLU A 71 5.34 -8.53 -8.14
CA GLU A 71 4.83 -7.72 -9.25
C GLU A 71 3.49 -7.11 -8.86
N ALA A 72 3.31 -5.83 -9.16
CA ALA A 72 2.09 -5.09 -8.87
C ALA A 72 1.79 -4.11 -10.01
N CYS A 73 0.53 -3.68 -10.08
CA CYS A 73 0.09 -2.75 -11.10
C CYS A 73 -0.70 -1.57 -10.53
N THR A 74 -0.80 -0.48 -11.28
CA THR A 74 -1.89 0.50 -11.08
C THR A 74 -3.16 -0.03 -11.74
N LEU A 75 -4.32 0.52 -11.36
CA LEU A 75 -5.55 0.25 -12.12
C LEU A 75 -5.44 0.80 -13.55
N LYS A 76 -6.14 0.14 -14.47
CA LYS A 76 -6.37 0.65 -15.83
C LYS A 76 -6.97 2.06 -15.76
N GLU A 77 -6.64 2.90 -16.75
CA GLU A 77 -7.05 4.31 -16.81
C GLU A 77 -6.46 5.20 -15.71
N SER A 78 -5.56 4.69 -14.88
CA SER A 78 -4.85 5.55 -13.94
C SER A 78 -3.94 6.52 -14.68
N LEU A 79 -4.26 7.82 -14.56
CA LEU A 79 -3.51 8.92 -15.16
C LEU A 79 -2.20 9.22 -14.41
N ARG A 80 -2.06 8.68 -13.20
CA ARG A 80 -0.96 8.92 -12.28
C ARG A 80 -0.32 7.59 -11.90
N HIS A 81 0.97 7.61 -11.61
CA HIS A 81 1.69 6.41 -11.24
C HIS A 81 2.84 6.75 -10.30
N PRO A 82 3.32 5.79 -9.50
CA PRO A 82 4.48 6.03 -8.66
C PRO A 82 5.78 6.09 -9.48
N ALA A 83 6.82 6.61 -8.85
CA ALA A 83 8.20 6.53 -9.28
C ALA A 83 8.98 5.49 -8.45
N VAL A 84 10.13 5.04 -8.96
CA VAL A 84 11.06 4.20 -8.20
C VAL A 84 11.53 4.96 -6.95
N GLY A 85 11.54 4.29 -5.80
CA GLY A 85 11.86 4.86 -4.49
C GLY A 85 10.67 5.45 -3.73
N ASP A 86 9.49 5.55 -4.36
CA ASP A 86 8.28 5.98 -3.67
C ASP A 86 7.82 4.94 -2.64
N LEU A 87 7.37 5.44 -1.48
CA LEU A 87 6.57 4.66 -0.55
C LEU A 87 5.11 4.69 -1.05
N VAL A 88 4.53 3.51 -1.30
CA VAL A 88 3.19 3.37 -1.85
C VAL A 88 2.30 2.51 -0.95
N GLY A 89 0.98 2.70 -1.08
CA GLY A 89 -0.02 1.83 -0.47
C GLY A 89 -0.50 0.79 -1.47
N TYR A 90 -0.14 -0.48 -1.28
CA TYR A 90 -0.68 -1.61 -2.03
C TYR A 90 -2.00 -2.04 -1.40
N ARG A 91 -3.09 -1.96 -2.16
CA ARG A 91 -4.42 -2.40 -1.73
C ARG A 91 -4.63 -3.86 -2.11
N VAL A 92 -4.85 -4.69 -1.10
CA VAL A 92 -5.22 -6.10 -1.28
C VAL A 92 -6.69 -6.19 -1.73
N VAL A 93 -6.93 -6.85 -2.85
CA VAL A 93 -8.27 -7.07 -3.41
C VAL A 93 -8.72 -8.51 -3.24
N LYS A 94 -7.80 -9.47 -3.26
CA LYS A 94 -8.10 -10.89 -3.02
C LYS A 94 -6.88 -11.60 -2.45
N VAL A 95 -7.13 -12.58 -1.59
CA VAL A 95 -6.12 -13.51 -1.07
C VAL A 95 -6.60 -14.91 -1.43
N GLU A 96 -5.81 -15.63 -2.22
CA GLU A 96 -6.07 -16.99 -2.67
C GLU A 96 -4.94 -17.90 -2.21
N PRO A 97 -4.93 -18.33 -0.93
CA PRO A 97 -3.79 -19.06 -0.35
C PRO A 97 -3.57 -20.45 -0.97
N GLU A 98 -4.51 -20.93 -1.78
CA GLU A 98 -4.39 -22.19 -2.53
C GLU A 98 -3.55 -22.05 -3.81
N LEU A 99 -3.32 -20.82 -4.29
CA LEU A 99 -2.48 -20.55 -5.45
C LEU A 99 -1.01 -20.44 -5.05
N PRO A 100 -0.07 -20.80 -5.95
CA PRO A 100 1.35 -20.58 -5.70
C PRO A 100 1.69 -19.09 -5.71
N GLU A 101 2.70 -18.71 -4.94
CA GLU A 101 3.25 -17.35 -5.01
C GLU A 101 3.74 -17.02 -6.44
N PRO A 102 3.58 -15.78 -6.93
CA PRO A 102 2.98 -14.61 -6.26
C PRO A 102 1.46 -14.47 -6.50
N PHE A 103 0.79 -15.48 -7.08
CA PHE A 103 -0.63 -15.41 -7.47
C PHE A 103 -1.59 -15.55 -6.29
N ASP A 104 -1.07 -15.89 -5.11
CA ASP A 104 -1.81 -15.96 -3.86
C ASP A 104 -2.32 -14.60 -3.37
N LEU A 105 -1.80 -13.50 -3.93
CA LEU A 105 -2.14 -12.14 -3.54
C LEU A 105 -2.47 -11.26 -4.74
N LEU A 106 -3.74 -10.87 -4.88
CA LEU A 106 -4.19 -9.93 -5.91
C LEU A 106 -4.49 -8.56 -5.32
N GLY A 107 -4.07 -7.52 -6.02
CA GLY A 107 -4.19 -6.15 -5.56
C GLY A 107 -3.60 -5.16 -6.55
N PHE A 108 -3.52 -3.90 -6.12
CA PHE A 108 -2.99 -2.82 -6.96
C PHE A 108 -2.36 -1.71 -6.11
N ILE A 109 -1.49 -0.91 -6.72
CA ILE A 109 -0.88 0.28 -6.13
C ILE A 109 -1.93 1.40 -6.12
N ALA A 110 -2.47 1.70 -4.94
CA ALA A 110 -3.62 2.61 -4.80
C ALA A 110 -3.21 4.07 -4.61
N CYS A 111 -2.07 4.32 -3.98
CA CYS A 111 -1.63 5.68 -3.63
C CYS A 111 -0.14 5.77 -3.35
N ARG A 112 0.39 6.99 -3.40
CA ARG A 112 1.68 7.36 -2.81
C ARG A 112 1.47 7.80 -1.37
N LEU A 113 2.29 7.30 -0.47
CA LEU A 113 2.28 7.62 0.94
C LEU A 113 3.33 8.70 1.22
N GLN A 114 3.02 9.58 2.17
CA GLN A 114 4.05 10.41 2.79
C GLN A 114 4.84 9.53 3.78
N PRO A 115 6.12 9.84 4.03
CA PRO A 115 6.90 9.23 5.12
C PRO A 115 6.45 9.77 6.48
N VAL A 116 5.14 9.68 6.77
CA VAL A 116 4.50 10.14 7.99
C VAL A 116 3.44 9.12 8.43
N TYR A 117 3.67 8.48 9.57
CA TYR A 117 2.73 7.54 10.18
C TYR A 117 2.04 8.19 11.38
N VAL A 118 0.72 8.14 11.43
CA VAL A 118 -0.07 8.63 12.56
C VAL A 118 -0.66 7.44 13.30
N PRO A 119 -0.17 7.09 14.51
CA PRO A 119 -0.70 5.97 15.28
C PRO A 119 -2.23 6.09 15.48
N GLY A 120 -2.94 5.03 15.12
CA GLY A 120 -4.40 4.98 15.17
C GLY A 120 -5.12 5.53 13.93
N ARG A 121 -4.43 6.24 13.02
CA ARG A 121 -4.97 6.68 11.71
C ARG A 121 -4.31 5.99 10.51
N GLY A 122 -3.03 5.64 10.61
CA GLY A 122 -2.25 5.03 9.53
C GLY A 122 -1.32 6.04 8.83
N TRP A 123 -0.83 5.64 7.66
CA TRP A 123 0.04 6.47 6.81
C TRP A 123 -0.73 7.63 6.19
N ARG A 124 -0.11 8.81 6.14
CA ARG A 124 -0.66 9.93 5.37
C ARG A 124 -0.53 9.66 3.88
N ILE A 125 -1.60 9.93 3.14
CA ILE A 125 -1.63 9.77 1.68
C ILE A 125 -1.16 11.09 1.06
N ALA A 126 -0.16 11.02 0.19
CA ALA A 126 0.29 12.17 -0.61
C ALA A 126 -0.57 12.31 -1.88
N GLU A 127 -0.87 11.20 -2.54
CA GLU A 127 -1.48 11.20 -3.86
C GLU A 127 -2.24 9.89 -4.13
N SER A 128 -3.42 9.98 -4.73
CA SER A 128 -4.20 8.82 -5.18
C SER A 128 -3.82 8.42 -6.60
N PHE A 129 -3.69 7.11 -6.84
CA PHE A 129 -3.56 6.52 -8.17
C PHE A 129 -4.82 5.78 -8.60
N VAL A 130 -5.87 5.78 -7.78
CA VAL A 130 -7.17 5.25 -8.19
C VAL A 130 -7.79 6.21 -9.22
N PRO A 131 -8.26 5.71 -10.38
CA PRO A 131 -9.02 6.50 -11.36
C PRO A 131 -10.23 7.20 -10.74
N ASP A 132 -10.50 8.43 -11.17
CA ASP A 132 -11.57 9.26 -10.59
C ASP A 132 -12.98 8.75 -10.92
N ASN A 133 -13.11 7.84 -11.91
CA ASN A 133 -14.37 7.20 -12.29
C ASN A 133 -14.74 6.01 -11.38
N ILE A 134 -13.86 5.59 -10.45
CA ILE A 134 -14.12 4.52 -9.49
C ILE A 134 -14.66 5.14 -8.20
N LYS A 135 -15.84 4.69 -7.77
CA LYS A 135 -16.43 5.13 -6.49
C LYS A 135 -15.47 4.76 -5.34
N PRO A 136 -15.19 5.70 -4.42
CA PRO A 136 -14.43 5.37 -3.22
C PRO A 136 -15.13 4.26 -2.44
N THR A 137 -14.38 3.24 -2.03
CA THR A 137 -14.91 2.22 -1.11
C THR A 137 -15.25 2.92 0.22
N LEU A 138 -16.53 2.86 0.62
CA LEU A 138 -16.98 3.39 1.90
C LEU A 138 -16.35 2.56 3.02
N ARG A 139 -15.48 3.17 3.83
CA ARG A 139 -15.02 2.58 5.10
C ARG A 139 -16.16 2.74 6.11
N MET A 140 -16.83 1.63 6.47
CA MET A 140 -17.76 1.58 7.60
C MET A 140 -17.01 1.59 8.94
#